data_AF-A0A386C9E2-F1
#
_entry.id   AF-A0A386C9E2-F1
#
_cell.length_a   1.000
_cell.length_b   1.000
_cell.length_c   1.000
_cell.angle_alpha   90.00
_cell.angle_beta   90.00
_cell.angle_gamma   90.00
#
_symmetry.space_group_name_H-M   'P 1'
#
loop_
_entity.id
_entity.type
_entity.pdbx_description
1 polymer ?
#
loop_
_entity_poly.entity_id
_entity_poly.type
_entity_poly.pdbx_seq_one_letter_code
_entity_poly.pdbx_strand_id
1 'polypeptide(L)' 'MALQSLTIRRPDDWHVHLRDGEMLRKVAPYTARQFARAIVMPNLVPPITLVDAATAYRNRIREAAGAGFEPLMTCY' A
#
# COMPACT_ATOMS: atom_id res chain seq x y z
N MET A 1 -23.57 11.19 -26.86
CA MET A 1 -22.58 12.05 -26.16
C MET A 1 -21.24 11.33 -26.20
N ALA A 2 -20.15 12.00 -26.57
CA ALA A 2 -18.82 11.40 -26.57
C ALA A 2 -18.31 11.26 -25.12
N LEU A 3 -17.63 10.15 -24.82
CA LEU A 3 -17.05 9.91 -23.49
C LEU A 3 -15.93 10.93 -23.23
N GLN A 4 -16.02 11.70 -22.14
CA GLN A 4 -14.92 12.55 -21.69
C GLN A 4 -13.88 11.70 -20.97
N SER A 5 -12.59 11.92 -21.27
CA SER A 5 -11.48 11.16 -20.68
C SER A 5 -10.36 12.08 -20.19
N LEU A 6 -9.64 11.64 -19.15
CA LEU A 6 -8.44 12.28 -18.62
C LEU A 6 -7.32 11.24 -18.50
N THR A 7 -6.18 11.52 -19.11
CA THR A 7 -4.96 10.69 -18.99
C THR A 7 -3.96 11.39 -18.09
N ILE A 8 -3.52 10.70 -17.04
CA ILE A 8 -2.48 11.17 -16.13
C ILE A 8 -1.36 10.13 -16.01
N ARG A 9 -0.17 10.58 -15.59
CA ARG A 9 0.88 9.65 -15.15
C ARG A 9 0.35 8.82 -13.98
N ARG A 10 0.78 7.56 -13.87
CA ARG A 10 0.35 6.67 -12.78
C ARG A 10 0.65 7.36 -11.43
N PRO A 11 -0.37 7.59 -10.58
CA PRO A 11 -0.20 8.35 -9.35
C PRO A 11 0.43 7.51 -8.24
N ASP A 12 0.72 8.16 -7.11
CA ASP A 12 1.11 7.56 -5.84
C ASP A 12 0.13 7.98 -4.74
N ASP A 13 -0.03 7.14 -3.71
CA ASP A 13 -0.87 7.42 -2.54
C ASP A 13 -0.01 7.76 -1.33
N TRP A 14 0.00 9.03 -0.91
CA TRP A 14 0.86 9.51 0.17
C TRP A 14 0.31 9.23 1.58
N HIS A 15 -0.85 8.57 1.71
CA HIS A 15 -1.41 8.19 3.01
C HIS A 15 -2.37 7.01 2.88
N VAL A 16 -1.91 5.79 3.20
CA VAL A 16 -2.77 4.59 3.17
C VAL A 16 -2.67 3.73 4.43
N HIS A 17 -3.80 3.12 4.82
CA HIS A 17 -3.87 2.09 5.86
C HIS A 17 -4.25 0.74 5.24
N LEU A 18 -3.28 -0.17 5.13
CA LEU A 18 -3.49 -1.48 4.51
C LEU A 18 -3.88 -2.60 5.49
N ARG A 19 -3.82 -2.33 6.81
CA ARG A 19 -4.11 -3.29 7.88
C ARG A 19 -3.18 -4.52 7.76
N ASP A 20 -3.57 -5.68 8.28
CA ASP A 20 -2.77 -6.90 8.19
C ASP A 20 -3.64 -8.14 7.94
N GLY A 21 -3.01 -9.29 7.72
CA GLY A 21 -3.68 -10.59 7.60
C GLY A 21 -4.68 -10.65 6.45
N GLU A 22 -5.88 -11.15 6.72
CA GLU A 22 -6.93 -11.29 5.71
C GLU A 22 -7.36 -9.94 5.11
N MET A 23 -7.39 -8.90 5.94
CA MET A 23 -7.75 -7.56 5.46
C MET A 23 -6.72 -7.04 4.47
N LEU A 24 -5.43 -7.20 4.78
CA LEU A 24 -4.34 -6.82 3.86
C LEU A 24 -4.49 -7.50 2.50
N ARG A 25 -4.74 -8.81 2.49
CA ARG A 25 -4.95 -9.58 1.24
C ARG A 25 -6.16 -9.10 0.44
N LYS A 26 -7.21 -8.60 1.11
CA LYS A 26 -8.38 -8.03 0.44
C LYS A 26 -8.13 -6.64 -0.12
N VAL A 27 -7.44 -5.76 0.62
CA VAL A 27 -7.38 -4.33 0.27
C VAL A 27 -6.16 -3.93 -0.55
N ALA A 28 -5.00 -4.57 -0.37
CA ALA A 28 -3.76 -4.21 -1.08
C ALA A 28 -3.90 -4.23 -2.62
N PRO A 29 -4.61 -5.20 -3.25
CA PRO A 29 -4.80 -5.19 -4.70
C PRO A 29 -5.51 -3.95 -5.24
N TYR A 30 -6.41 -3.34 -4.47
CA TYR A 30 -7.12 -2.13 -4.89
C TYR A 30 -6.18 -0.93 -4.98
N THR A 31 -5.32 -0.74 -3.97
CA THR A 31 -4.29 0.30 -3.99
C THR A 31 -3.30 0.04 -5.13
N ALA A 32 -2.82 -1.20 -5.27
CA ALA A 32 -1.85 -1.57 -6.31
C ALA A 32 -2.39 -1.37 -7.74
N ARG A 33 -3.70 -1.58 -7.95
CA ARG A 33 -4.35 -1.34 -9.25
C ARG A 33 -4.29 0.12 -9.69
N GLN A 34 -4.35 1.07 -8.74
CA GLN A 34 -4.46 2.50 -9.05
C GLN A 34 -3.12 3.23 -8.94
N PHE A 35 -2.31 2.87 -7.94
CA PHE A 35 -1.12 3.61 -7.56
C PHE A 35 0.16 2.81 -7.84
N ALA A 36 1.25 3.50 -8.19
CA ALA A 36 2.56 2.87 -8.35
C ALA A 36 3.21 2.62 -6.98
N ARG A 37 3.11 3.60 -6.07
CA ARG A 37 3.71 3.57 -4.73
C ARG A 37 2.73 4.09 -3.70
N ALA A 38 2.95 3.74 -2.43
CA ALA A 38 2.20 4.38 -1.34
C ALA A 38 3.01 4.53 -0.05
N ILE A 39 2.79 5.61 0.70
CA ILE A 39 3.24 5.74 2.09
C ILE A 39 2.26 4.98 2.99
N VAL A 40 2.76 3.91 3.61
CA VAL A 40 1.96 3.03 4.45
C VAL A 40 2.07 3.44 5.91
N MET A 41 0.92 3.70 6.53
CA MET A 41 0.84 4.14 7.93
C MET A 41 1.13 2.99 8.92
N PRO A 42 1.78 3.27 10.08
CA PRO A 42 2.36 2.24 10.95
C PRO A 42 1.44 1.80 12.09
N ASN A 43 0.19 2.27 12.13
CA ASN A 43 -0.76 2.07 13.22
C ASN A 43 -1.46 0.70 13.22
N LEU A 44 -0.67 -0.37 13.10
CA LEU A 44 -1.13 -1.73 13.40
C LEU A 44 -1.30 -1.93 14.91
N VAL A 45 -1.75 -3.12 15.30
CA VAL A 45 -1.85 -3.55 16.71
C VAL A 45 -0.99 -4.80 16.89
N PRO A 46 0.20 -4.71 17.52
CA PRO A 46 0.86 -3.49 18.02
C PRO A 46 1.37 -2.56 16.89
N PRO A 47 1.63 -1.27 17.16
CA PRO A 47 2.14 -0.34 16.16
C PRO A 47 3.54 -0.73 15.68
N ILE A 48 3.88 -0.36 14.45
CA ILE A 48 5.21 -0.57 13.88
C ILE A 48 6.16 0.51 14.40
N THR A 49 7.05 0.12 15.31
CA THR A 49 8.06 0.99 15.94
C THR A 49 9.50 0.50 15.71
N LEU A 50 9.68 -0.64 15.04
CA LEU A 50 10.98 -1.28 14.80
C LEU A 50 11.20 -1.50 13.31
N VAL A 51 12.45 -1.36 12.86
CA VAL A 51 12.86 -1.55 11.46
C VAL A 51 12.55 -2.97 10.98
N ASP A 52 12.77 -3.98 11.81
CA ASP A 52 12.48 -5.39 11.46
C ASP A 52 10.98 -5.63 11.26
N ALA A 53 10.14 -4.99 12.09
CA ALA A 53 8.70 -5.06 11.96
C ALA A 53 8.21 -4.36 10.68
N ALA A 54 8.78 -3.20 10.34
CA ALA A 54 8.51 -2.50 9.09
C ALA A 54 8.93 -3.34 7.87
N THR A 55 10.08 -4.01 7.95
CA THR A 55 10.60 -4.89 6.89
C THR A 55 9.70 -6.11 6.68
N ALA A 56 9.30 -6.77 7.76
CA ALA A 56 8.38 -7.90 7.70
C ALA A 56 7.02 -7.50 7.13
N TYR A 57 6.48 -6.34 7.54
CA TYR A 57 5.20 -5.83 7.03
C TYR A 57 5.29 -5.45 5.54
N ARG A 58 6.39 -4.82 5.10
CA ARG A 58 6.64 -4.51 3.69
C ARG A 58 6.58 -5.76 2.80
N ASN A 59 7.16 -6.86 3.26
CA ASN A 59 7.17 -8.12 2.52
C ASN A 59 5.76 -8.70 2.39
N ARG A 60 4.97 -8.70 3.48
CA ARG A 60 3.56 -9.13 3.44
C ARG A 60 2.73 -8.27 2.49
N ILE A 61 2.96 -6.95 2.46
CA ILE A 61 2.25 -6.04 1.54
C ILE A 61 2.60 -6.36 0.10
N ARG A 62 3.89 -6.54 -0.24
CA ARG A 62 4.33 -6.87 -1.60
C ARG A 62 3.73 -8.18 -2.10
N GLU A 63 3.66 -9.19 -1.23
CA GLU A 63 3.01 -10.46 -1.54
C GLU A 63 1.51 -10.28 -1.82
N ALA A 64 0.81 -9.51 -0.98
CA ALA A 64 -0.64 -9.27 -1.11
C ALA A 64 -1.00 -8.35 -2.28
N ALA A 65 -0.17 -7.36 -2.60
CA ALA A 65 -0.42 -6.36 -3.64
C ALA A 65 -0.15 -6.87 -5.06
N GLY A 66 0.75 -7.85 -5.20
CA GLY A 66 1.23 -8.32 -6.49
C GLY A 66 2.34 -7.44 -7.08
N ALA A 67 2.78 -7.80 -8.29
CA ALA A 67 3.93 -7.18 -8.92
C ALA A 67 3.70 -5.70 -9.29
N GLY A 68 4.76 -4.88 -9.15
CA GLY A 68 4.77 -3.51 -9.63
C GLY A 68 4.16 -2.47 -8.67
N PHE A 69 3.90 -2.83 -7.42
CA PHE A 69 3.56 -1.90 -6.33
C PHE A 69 4.72 -1.74 -5.34
N GLU A 70 5.05 -0.50 -4.99
CA GLU A 70 6.12 -0.19 -4.03
C GLU A 70 5.57 0.45 -2.75
N PRO A 71 5.44 -0.32 -1.66
CA PRO A 71 5.11 0.23 -0.35
C PRO A 71 6.32 0.93 0.29
N LEU A 72 6.13 2.20 0.64
CA LEU A 72 7.06 3.05 1.38
C LEU A 72 6.68 3.03 2.86
N MET A 73 7.55 2.47 3.70
CA MET A 73 7.22 2.20 5.10
C MET A 73 7.51 3.41 5.99
N THR A 74 6.69 3.54 7.03
CA THR A 74 6.90 4.49 8.13
C THR A 74 7.04 3.73 9.45
N CYS A 75 7.60 4.40 10.46
CA CYS A 75 7.55 3.95 11.86
C CYS A 75 6.87 5.06 12.66
N TYR A 76 6.18 4.69 13.73
CA TYR A 76 5.70 5.66 14.72
C TYR A 76 6.87 6.24 15.51
#